data_AF-A0A9Q0JLJ7-F1
#
_entry.id   AF-A0A9Q0JLJ7-F1
#
_cell.length_a   1.000
_cell.length_b   1.000
_cell.length_c   1.000
_cell.angle_alpha   90.00
_cell.angle_beta   90.00
_cell.angle_gamma   90.00
#
_symmetry.space_group_name_H-M   'P 1'
#
loop_
_entity.id
_entity.type
_entity.pdbx_description
1 polymer ?
#
loop_
_entity_poly.entity_id
_entity_poly.type
_entity_poly.pdbx_seq_one_letter_code
_entity_poly.pdbx_strand_id
1 'polypeptide(L)'
;MVTTEPIFLPDILNTHILTRLDGPTLAAASCASTELHALSTDEKLWQKICTSTWPSISDPRISDLISTFPSGHRSFFSDAYPLLHHHRSQGTTLDRPVAAATTPELISAVDIYYKDAPIFSKVATFETLSSWFMSSPFRVELLEPKEFFPTTILHHPSSSEKDLWLKHLEENITLSWIVIDPKEKRALNLSSRKAVSVQRHWLTGEVEVKFATVMAGDGARGSAAEEVECEMVVTCGEKEGGEVQVRQVWMGMMDMEGRNLSGNNGLVILQGAMEAGERKKEKSGKEGIERYEEFVDKKKQWKDRNERREKVLDMACVVSGISVFVSFWSLVLYMW
;
A
#
# COMPACT_ATOMS: atom_id res chain seq x y z
N MET A 1 -20.17 55.18 -14.30
CA MET A 1 -19.81 53.77 -14.54
C MET A 1 -19.92 53.08 -13.20
N VAL A 2 -21.06 52.43 -12.94
CA VAL A 2 -21.29 51.70 -11.69
C VAL A 2 -20.82 50.27 -11.96
N THR A 3 -19.68 49.90 -11.41
CA THR A 3 -19.23 48.51 -11.35
C THR A 3 -20.06 47.80 -10.30
N THR A 4 -21.21 47.26 -10.71
CA THR A 4 -21.91 46.23 -9.94
C THR A 4 -21.07 44.95 -10.03
N GLU A 5 -20.15 44.74 -9.10
CA GLU A 5 -19.59 43.40 -8.87
C GLU A 5 -20.73 42.45 -8.45
N PRO A 6 -20.79 41.24 -9.01
CA PRO A 6 -21.88 40.33 -8.75
C PRO A 6 -21.59 39.58 -7.45
N ILE A 7 -21.95 40.16 -6.30
CA ILE A 7 -21.92 39.47 -4.98
C ILE A 7 -22.71 38.14 -5.02
N PHE A 8 -23.61 37.97 -5.99
CA PHE A 8 -24.40 36.75 -6.22
C PHE A 8 -23.64 35.59 -6.88
N LEU A 9 -22.55 35.83 -7.62
CA LEU A 9 -21.87 34.78 -8.40
C LEU A 9 -21.01 33.84 -7.53
N PRO A 10 -20.25 34.34 -6.53
CA PRO A 10 -19.42 33.48 -5.67
C PRO A 10 -20.24 32.50 -4.83
N ASP A 11 -21.39 32.92 -4.32
CA ASP A 11 -22.25 32.06 -3.49
C ASP A 11 -22.85 30.91 -4.30
N ILE A 12 -23.31 31.17 -5.53
CA ILE A 12 -23.83 30.14 -6.43
C ILE A 12 -22.72 29.16 -6.83
N LEU A 13 -21.53 29.67 -7.18
CA LEU A 13 -20.38 28.85 -7.52
C LEU A 13 -19.99 27.95 -6.35
N ASN A 14 -19.86 28.50 -5.14
CA ASN A 14 -19.42 27.77 -3.97
C ASN A 14 -20.46 26.73 -3.53
N THR A 15 -21.73 27.12 -3.43
CA THR A 15 -22.77 26.23 -2.87
C THR A 15 -23.25 25.17 -3.87
N HIS A 16 -23.34 25.46 -5.16
CA HIS A 16 -23.97 24.58 -6.14
C HIS A 16 -23.02 23.91 -7.14
N ILE A 17 -21.87 24.51 -7.42
CA ILE A 17 -20.93 24.00 -8.44
C ILE A 17 -19.74 23.30 -7.77
N LEU A 18 -18.97 24.00 -6.93
CA LEU A 18 -17.74 23.47 -6.35
C LEU A 18 -18.00 22.27 -5.41
N THR A 19 -19.14 22.25 -4.71
CA THR A 19 -19.56 21.14 -3.83
C THR A 19 -19.85 19.83 -4.57
N ARG A 20 -19.90 19.84 -5.91
CA ARG A 20 -20.14 18.68 -6.76
C ARG A 20 -18.89 18.18 -7.49
N LEU A 21 -17.78 18.90 -7.40
CA LEU A 21 -16.53 18.52 -8.04
C LEU A 21 -15.79 17.47 -7.20
N ASP A 22 -15.14 16.52 -7.86
CA ASP A 22 -14.19 15.62 -7.21
C ASP A 22 -12.86 16.36 -6.95
N GLY A 23 -12.03 15.81 -6.06
CA GLY A 23 -10.76 16.43 -5.65
C GLY A 23 -9.86 16.85 -6.83
N PRO A 24 -9.62 15.98 -7.84
CA PRO A 24 -8.82 16.35 -9.01
C PRO A 24 -9.42 17.49 -9.84
N THR A 25 -10.74 17.50 -10.06
CA THR A 25 -11.39 18.57 -10.83
C THR A 25 -11.41 19.88 -10.03
N LEU A 26 -11.60 19.81 -8.71
CA LEU A 26 -11.49 20.99 -7.83
C LEU A 26 -10.08 21.57 -7.84
N ALA A 27 -9.05 20.72 -7.78
CA ALA A 27 -7.65 21.14 -7.93
C ALA A 27 -7.40 21.80 -9.29
N ALA A 28 -7.93 21.23 -10.38
CA ALA A 28 -7.79 21.82 -11.71
C ALA A 28 -8.51 23.17 -11.83
N ALA A 29 -9.71 23.31 -11.27
CA ALA A 29 -10.45 24.57 -11.23
C ALA A 29 -9.66 25.66 -10.47
N SER A 30 -8.95 25.29 -9.40
CA SER A 30 -8.11 26.22 -8.63
C SER A 30 -6.95 26.84 -9.42
N CYS A 31 -6.61 26.30 -10.59
CA CYS A 31 -5.55 26.80 -11.46
C CYS A 31 -6.07 27.74 -12.57
N ALA A 32 -7.39 27.87 -12.73
CA ALA A 32 -7.97 28.60 -13.87
C ALA A 32 -8.02 30.12 -13.66
N SER A 33 -8.21 30.59 -12.43
CA SER A 33 -8.20 32.01 -12.06
C SER A 33 -7.92 32.19 -10.56
N THR A 34 -7.57 33.41 -10.15
CA THR A 34 -7.36 33.75 -8.73
C THR A 34 -8.63 33.64 -7.90
N GLU A 35 -9.80 33.97 -8.47
CA GLU A 35 -11.10 33.83 -7.83
C GLU A 35 -11.46 32.36 -7.61
N LEU A 36 -11.31 31.52 -8.64
CA LEU A 36 -11.53 30.08 -8.52
C LEU A 36 -10.52 29.42 -7.59
N HIS A 37 -9.29 29.92 -7.55
CA HIS A 37 -8.29 29.48 -6.57
C HIS A 37 -8.77 29.73 -5.13
N ALA A 38 -9.20 30.95 -4.83
CA ALA A 38 -9.67 31.33 -3.51
C ALA A 38 -10.89 30.49 -3.07
N LEU A 39 -11.84 30.25 -3.98
CA LEU A 39 -13.02 29.43 -3.68
C LEU A 39 -12.69 27.93 -3.57
N SER A 40 -11.81 27.42 -4.43
CA SER A 40 -11.46 25.99 -4.46
C SER A 40 -10.45 25.57 -3.39
N THR A 41 -9.97 26.50 -2.57
CA THR A 41 -9.07 26.23 -1.44
C THR A 41 -9.81 26.20 -0.09
N ASP A 42 -11.15 26.29 -0.11
CA ASP A 42 -11.98 26.18 1.09
C ASP A 42 -11.79 24.81 1.78
N GLU A 43 -11.41 24.85 3.05
CA GLU A 43 -11.11 23.67 3.85
C GLU A 43 -12.31 22.73 4.02
N LYS A 44 -13.54 23.25 4.11
CA LYS A 44 -14.75 22.44 4.26
C LYS A 44 -15.06 21.65 2.99
N LEU A 45 -14.76 22.21 1.82
CA LEU A 45 -14.87 21.48 0.55
C LEU A 45 -13.92 20.29 0.54
N TRP A 46 -12.65 20.52 0.90
CA TRP A 46 -11.65 19.46 0.95
C TRP A 46 -11.95 18.42 2.04
N GLN A 47 -12.40 18.85 3.22
CA GLN A 47 -12.84 17.96 4.28
C GLN A 47 -13.97 17.04 3.79
N LYS A 48 -15.01 17.61 3.18
CA LYS A 48 -16.14 16.84 2.63
C LYS A 48 -15.69 15.85 1.54
N ILE A 49 -14.82 16.29 0.63
CA ILE A 49 -14.23 15.42 -0.40
C ILE A 49 -13.48 14.26 0.26
N CYS A 50 -12.61 14.56 1.22
CA CYS A 50 -11.80 13.56 1.92
C CYS A 50 -12.68 12.56 2.68
N THR A 51 -13.63 12.99 3.50
CA THR A 51 -14.50 12.10 4.29
C THR A 51 -15.47 11.30 3.41
N SER A 52 -15.88 11.85 2.26
CA SER A 52 -16.68 11.10 1.28
C SER A 52 -15.86 10.05 0.53
N THR A 53 -14.56 10.34 0.31
CA THR A 53 -13.65 9.42 -0.38
C THR A 53 -13.19 8.33 0.56
N TRP A 54 -12.87 8.66 1.82
CA TRP A 54 -12.32 7.79 2.84
C TRP A 54 -13.13 7.92 4.14
N PRO A 55 -14.14 7.06 4.35
CA PRO A 55 -14.97 7.10 5.56
C PRO A 55 -14.16 6.98 6.86
N SER A 56 -13.02 6.28 6.84
CA SER A 56 -12.18 6.03 8.02
C SER A 56 -11.66 7.30 8.69
N ILE A 57 -11.48 8.38 7.93
CA ILE A 57 -11.03 9.67 8.47
C ILE A 57 -12.17 10.58 8.94
N SER A 58 -13.41 10.09 8.95
CA SER A 58 -14.57 10.82 9.48
C SER A 58 -14.60 10.86 11.01
N ASP A 59 -13.76 10.06 11.68
CA ASP A 59 -13.57 10.17 13.14
C ASP A 59 -13.11 11.59 13.50
N PRO A 60 -13.76 12.27 14.45
CA PRO A 60 -13.42 13.65 14.80
C PRO A 60 -11.95 13.84 15.17
N ARG A 61 -11.31 12.87 15.85
CA ARG A 61 -9.90 13.00 16.25
C ARG A 61 -8.98 12.96 15.03
N ILE A 62 -9.31 12.14 14.03
CA ILE A 62 -8.54 12.05 12.80
C ILE A 62 -8.77 13.27 11.92
N SER A 63 -10.02 13.74 11.81
CA SER A 63 -10.32 14.96 11.06
C SER A 63 -9.66 16.20 11.70
N ASP A 64 -9.68 16.31 13.04
CA ASP A 64 -8.98 17.35 13.78
C ASP A 64 -7.47 17.27 13.54
N LEU A 65 -6.87 16.08 13.58
CA LEU A 65 -5.46 15.87 13.25
C LEU A 65 -5.13 16.35 11.82
N ILE A 66 -5.91 15.93 10.83
CA ILE A 66 -5.73 16.32 9.43
C ILE A 66 -5.85 17.84 9.25
N SER A 67 -6.75 18.49 9.99
CA SER A 67 -6.88 19.95 9.95
C SER A 67 -5.60 20.70 10.37
N THR A 68 -4.69 20.03 11.12
CA THR A 68 -3.41 20.61 11.53
C THR A 68 -2.31 20.54 10.46
N PHE A 69 -2.56 19.86 9.34
CA PHE A 69 -1.62 19.75 8.22
C PHE A 69 -1.36 21.12 7.58
N PRO A 70 -0.23 21.32 6.85
CA PRO A 70 0.12 22.63 6.26
C PRO A 70 -0.97 23.26 5.38
N SER A 71 -1.84 22.44 4.76
CA SER A 71 -3.03 22.89 4.03
C SER A 71 -4.23 22.00 4.33
N GLY A 72 -4.35 21.57 5.60
CA GLY A 72 -5.46 20.77 6.08
C GLY A 72 -5.79 19.54 5.22
N HIS A 73 -7.08 19.34 4.96
CA HIS A 73 -7.59 18.24 4.16
C HIS A 73 -7.14 18.31 2.69
N ARG A 74 -6.78 19.49 2.16
CA ARG A 74 -6.24 19.61 0.81
C ARG A 74 -4.86 18.97 0.69
N SER A 75 -3.96 19.23 1.65
CA SER A 75 -2.64 18.58 1.69
C SER A 75 -2.77 17.07 1.91
N PHE A 76 -3.66 16.66 2.81
CA PHE A 76 -3.95 15.24 3.05
C PHE A 76 -4.44 14.54 1.77
N PHE A 77 -5.37 15.16 1.04
CA PHE A 77 -5.85 14.62 -0.23
C PHE A 77 -4.71 14.44 -1.23
N SER A 78 -3.82 15.43 -1.37
CA SER A 78 -2.65 15.35 -2.26
C SER A 78 -1.65 14.29 -1.84
N ASP A 79 -1.53 14.01 -0.56
CA ASP A 79 -0.64 13.00 0.01
C ASP A 79 -1.18 11.57 -0.22
N ALA A 80 -2.51 11.40 -0.13
CA ALA A 80 -3.20 10.12 -0.28
C ALA A 80 -3.66 9.81 -1.73
N TYR A 81 -3.70 10.81 -2.61
CA TYR A 81 -4.13 10.70 -4.00
C TYR A 81 -3.25 11.55 -4.93
N PRO A 82 -2.84 11.06 -6.12
CA PRO A 82 -3.06 9.72 -6.68
C PRO A 82 -2.21 8.61 -6.05
N LEU A 83 -2.24 7.41 -6.65
CA LEU A 83 -1.45 6.25 -6.22
C LEU A 83 0.05 6.57 -6.10
N LEU A 84 0.70 5.95 -5.12
CA LEU A 84 2.14 5.99 -4.92
C LEU A 84 2.88 5.43 -6.14
N HIS A 85 3.94 6.12 -6.54
CA HIS A 85 4.92 5.68 -7.50
C HIS A 85 6.31 5.84 -6.88
N HIS A 86 6.73 4.85 -6.10
CA HIS A 86 8.03 4.89 -5.41
C HIS A 86 9.07 4.09 -6.19
N HIS A 87 9.87 4.79 -6.98
CA HIS A 87 11.07 4.24 -7.60
C HIS A 87 12.31 4.91 -7.02
N ARG A 88 13.39 4.14 -6.94
CA ARG A 88 14.71 4.69 -6.63
C ARG A 88 15.15 5.55 -7.81
N SER A 89 15.12 6.87 -7.65
CA SER A 89 15.72 7.76 -8.66
C SER A 89 17.24 7.54 -8.69
N GLN A 90 17.82 7.55 -9.90
CA GLN A 90 19.27 7.45 -10.07
C GLN A 90 19.91 8.71 -9.47
N GLY A 91 20.47 8.61 -8.26
CA GLY A 91 21.20 9.69 -7.62
C GLY A 91 20.98 9.82 -6.12
N THR A 92 19.90 9.25 -5.57
CA THR A 92 19.67 9.25 -4.12
C THR A 92 20.35 8.02 -3.54
N THR A 93 21.59 8.18 -3.11
CA THR A 93 22.09 7.32 -2.05
C THR A 93 21.23 7.60 -0.82
N LEU A 94 20.71 6.56 -0.18
CA LEU A 94 20.09 6.64 1.13
C LEU A 94 21.22 6.83 2.18
N ASP A 95 22.17 7.73 1.90
CA ASP A 95 23.32 8.05 2.76
C ASP A 95 22.97 9.14 3.77
N ARG A 96 21.74 9.68 3.75
CA ARG A 96 21.28 10.46 4.89
C ARG A 96 21.16 9.46 6.03
N PRO A 97 21.83 9.66 7.20
CA PRO A 97 21.43 8.93 8.39
C PRO A 97 19.95 9.26 8.55
N VAL A 98 19.09 8.28 8.26
CA VAL A 98 17.66 8.40 8.43
C VAL A 98 17.53 8.84 9.88
N ALA A 99 17.01 10.05 10.10
CA ALA A 99 16.65 10.46 11.45
C ALA A 99 15.61 9.42 11.88
N ALA A 100 16.10 8.39 12.57
CA ALA A 100 15.39 7.16 12.85
C ALA A 100 13.99 7.55 13.29
N ALA A 101 12.98 7.13 12.52
CA ALA A 101 11.59 7.56 12.63
C ALA A 101 11.24 7.96 14.07
N THR A 102 11.30 9.26 14.36
CA THR A 102 11.12 9.79 15.71
C THR A 102 9.64 10.03 16.01
N THR A 103 8.77 9.55 15.13
CA THR A 103 7.33 9.57 15.27
C THR A 103 6.95 8.36 16.12
N PRO A 104 6.41 8.54 17.35
CA PRO A 104 6.13 7.43 18.27
C PRO A 104 5.03 6.48 17.78
N GLU A 105 4.10 7.01 16.99
CA GLU A 105 2.91 6.29 16.55
C GLU A 105 2.55 6.70 15.13
N LEU A 106 2.13 5.73 14.32
CA LEU A 106 1.52 5.96 13.02
C LEU A 106 0.07 5.49 13.04
N ILE A 107 -0.75 6.09 12.20
CA ILE A 107 -2.18 5.77 12.11
C ILE A 107 -2.46 5.15 10.74
N SER A 108 -3.05 3.97 10.72
CA SER A 108 -3.63 3.35 9.52
C SER A 108 -5.13 3.64 9.46
N ALA A 109 -5.55 4.37 8.44
CA ALA A 109 -6.94 4.62 8.09
C ALA A 109 -7.29 3.75 6.87
N VAL A 110 -8.17 2.77 7.06
CA VAL A 110 -8.41 1.71 6.09
C VAL A 110 -9.89 1.65 5.73
N ASP A 111 -10.16 1.65 4.43
CA ASP A 111 -11.50 1.54 3.86
C ASP A 111 -11.51 0.48 2.76
N ILE A 112 -12.47 -0.44 2.82
CA ILE A 112 -12.69 -1.46 1.78
C ILE A 112 -14.05 -1.18 1.15
N TYR A 113 -14.09 -1.22 -0.17
CA TYR A 113 -15.30 -0.97 -0.95
C TYR A 113 -15.61 -2.17 -1.81
N TYR A 114 -16.89 -2.36 -2.06
CA TYR A 114 -17.39 -3.29 -3.05
C TYR A 114 -18.41 -2.57 -3.92
N LYS A 115 -18.16 -2.53 -5.24
CA LYS A 115 -18.98 -1.75 -6.19
C LYS A 115 -19.12 -0.28 -5.75
N ASP A 116 -17.99 0.31 -5.35
CA ASP A 116 -17.88 1.69 -4.86
C ASP A 116 -18.67 2.02 -3.58
N ALA A 117 -19.29 1.03 -2.94
CA ALA A 117 -19.93 1.18 -1.64
C ALA A 117 -18.99 0.68 -0.52
N PRO A 118 -18.80 1.45 0.57
CA PRO A 118 -17.94 1.02 1.68
C PRO A 118 -18.55 -0.18 2.40
N ILE A 119 -17.78 -1.26 2.55
CA ILE A 119 -18.17 -2.47 3.28
C ILE A 119 -17.39 -2.63 4.59
N PHE A 120 -16.28 -1.91 4.75
CA PHE A 120 -15.44 -1.91 5.93
C PHE A 120 -14.73 -0.56 6.03
N SER A 121 -14.66 -0.02 7.25
CA SER A 121 -13.95 1.21 7.54
C SER A 121 -13.44 1.16 8.97
N LYS A 122 -12.12 1.26 9.17
CA LYS A 122 -11.51 1.20 10.49
C LYS A 122 -10.21 2.00 10.54
N VAL A 123 -9.95 2.56 11.72
CA VAL A 123 -8.69 3.23 12.04
C VAL A 123 -7.96 2.42 13.10
N ALA A 124 -6.66 2.24 12.93
CA ALA A 124 -5.78 1.60 13.90
C ALA A 124 -4.52 2.44 14.09
N THR A 125 -4.09 2.61 15.33
CA THR A 125 -2.81 3.24 15.67
C THR A 125 -1.81 2.14 16.00
N PHE A 126 -0.59 2.25 15.49
CA PHE A 126 0.49 1.31 15.80
C PHE A 126 1.74 2.05 16.26
N GLU A 127 2.33 1.56 17.34
CA GLU A 127 3.57 2.08 17.92
C GLU A 127 4.77 1.68 17.04
N THR A 128 5.69 2.62 16.85
CA THR A 128 6.86 2.45 15.99
C THR A 128 8.16 2.30 16.78
N LEU A 129 8.20 2.75 18.05
CA LEU A 129 9.45 2.86 18.83
C LEU A 129 9.75 1.67 19.73
N SER A 130 8.78 0.80 19.99
CA SER A 130 9.01 -0.35 20.86
C SER A 130 10.08 -1.27 20.27
N SER A 131 10.99 -1.76 21.12
CA SER A 131 12.04 -2.69 20.69
C SER A 131 11.47 -3.97 20.09
N TRP A 132 10.26 -4.36 20.55
CA TRP A 132 9.52 -5.48 19.98
C TRP A 132 9.10 -5.21 18.54
N PHE A 133 8.48 -4.07 18.25
CA PHE A 133 8.11 -3.70 16.89
C PHE A 133 9.35 -3.63 15.98
N MET A 134 10.39 -2.93 16.43
CA MET A 134 11.62 -2.73 15.65
C MET A 134 12.33 -4.03 15.25
N SER A 135 12.21 -5.07 16.08
CA SER A 135 12.86 -6.37 15.87
C SER A 135 11.94 -7.44 15.28
N SER A 136 10.63 -7.23 15.31
CA SER A 136 9.63 -8.16 14.79
C SER A 136 9.35 -7.91 13.30
N PRO A 137 8.79 -8.89 12.58
CA PRO A 137 8.21 -8.66 11.25
C PRO A 137 7.28 -7.45 11.25
N PHE A 138 7.49 -6.53 10.30
CA PHE A 138 6.62 -5.38 10.08
C PHE A 138 5.22 -5.92 9.77
N ARG A 139 4.29 -5.68 10.69
CA ARG A 139 2.91 -6.14 10.59
C ARG A 139 1.97 -5.15 11.26
N VAL A 140 0.94 -4.76 10.53
CA VAL A 140 -0.16 -3.94 11.05
C VAL A 140 -1.44 -4.74 10.88
N GLU A 141 -2.05 -5.15 11.98
CA GLU A 141 -3.30 -5.91 11.99
C GLU A 141 -4.42 -5.01 12.51
N LEU A 142 -5.53 -4.96 11.77
CA LEU A 142 -6.66 -4.08 12.10
C LEU A 142 -7.72 -4.77 12.98
N LEU A 143 -7.82 -6.09 12.90
CA LEU A 143 -8.85 -6.86 13.57
C LEU A 143 -8.26 -7.68 14.70
N GLU A 144 -8.90 -7.61 15.87
CA GLU A 144 -8.52 -8.45 16.98
C GLU A 144 -8.92 -9.92 16.71
N PRO A 145 -8.25 -10.89 17.34
CA PRO A 145 -8.66 -12.29 17.23
C PRO A 145 -10.15 -12.47 17.59
N LYS A 146 -10.93 -13.05 16.66
CA LYS A 146 -12.38 -13.28 16.73
C LYS A 146 -13.27 -12.06 16.45
N GLU A 147 -12.69 -10.91 16.15
CA GLU A 147 -13.43 -9.77 15.60
C GLU A 147 -13.79 -10.06 14.13
N PHE A 148 -15.02 -9.73 13.73
CA PHE A 148 -15.45 -9.85 12.34
C PHE A 148 -16.46 -8.76 11.99
N PHE A 149 -16.50 -8.36 10.73
CA PHE A 149 -17.38 -7.32 10.22
C PHE A 149 -18.32 -7.90 9.18
N PRO A 150 -19.65 -7.85 9.41
CA PRO A 150 -20.61 -8.29 8.42
C PRO A 150 -20.56 -7.35 7.21
N THR A 151 -20.76 -7.91 6.02
CA THR A 151 -20.84 -7.12 4.78
C THR A 151 -22.17 -7.35 4.09
N THR A 152 -22.57 -6.43 3.22
CA THR A 152 -23.78 -6.57 2.37
C THR A 152 -23.56 -7.54 1.19
N ILE A 153 -22.39 -8.16 1.10
CA ILE A 153 -22.05 -9.06 0.00
C ILE A 153 -22.68 -10.43 0.26
N LEU A 154 -23.49 -10.90 -0.70
CA LEU A 154 -24.13 -12.21 -0.67
C LEU A 154 -23.40 -13.18 -1.60
N HIS A 155 -22.87 -14.26 -1.03
CA HIS A 155 -22.34 -15.39 -1.78
C HIS A 155 -23.50 -16.28 -2.25
N HIS A 156 -23.56 -16.57 -3.55
CA HIS A 156 -24.57 -17.45 -4.15
C HIS A 156 -23.89 -18.71 -4.69
N PRO A 157 -24.02 -19.89 -4.04
CA PRO A 157 -23.22 -21.04 -4.42
C PRO A 157 -23.98 -21.97 -5.37
N SER A 158 -23.58 -21.98 -6.64
CA SER A 158 -23.60 -23.20 -7.47
C SER A 158 -22.16 -23.54 -7.91
N SER A 159 -21.86 -24.83 -8.11
CA SER A 159 -20.47 -25.29 -8.29
C SER A 159 -19.75 -24.71 -9.51
N SER A 160 -20.48 -24.36 -10.57
CA SER A 160 -19.99 -23.68 -11.78
C SER A 160 -19.82 -22.16 -11.60
N GLU A 161 -20.49 -21.57 -10.60
CA GLU A 161 -20.50 -20.12 -10.37
C GLU A 161 -19.47 -19.66 -9.34
N LYS A 162 -18.74 -20.58 -8.69
CA LYS A 162 -17.71 -20.26 -7.68
C LYS A 162 -16.56 -19.44 -8.28
N ASP A 163 -16.04 -19.86 -9.42
CA ASP A 163 -14.94 -19.14 -10.10
C ASP A 163 -15.42 -17.80 -10.66
N LEU A 164 -16.68 -17.71 -11.08
CA LEU A 164 -17.30 -16.47 -11.53
C LEU A 164 -17.47 -15.48 -10.37
N TRP A 165 -17.85 -15.97 -9.19
CA TRP A 165 -17.95 -15.15 -7.98
C TRP A 165 -16.59 -14.57 -7.56
N LEU A 166 -15.52 -15.37 -7.55
CA LEU A 166 -14.19 -14.89 -7.18
C LEU A 166 -13.69 -13.81 -8.15
N LYS A 167 -13.89 -14.00 -9.46
CA LYS A 167 -13.58 -12.99 -10.48
C LYS A 167 -14.39 -11.72 -10.29
N HIS A 168 -15.69 -11.86 -10.05
CA HIS A 168 -16.55 -10.71 -9.81
C HIS A 168 -16.17 -9.98 -8.50
N LEU A 169 -15.71 -10.70 -7.47
CA LEU A 169 -15.15 -10.08 -6.27
C LEU A 169 -13.87 -9.31 -6.59
N GLU A 170 -12.91 -9.93 -7.28
CA GLU A 170 -11.64 -9.34 -7.71
C GLU A 170 -11.83 -8.04 -8.51
N GLU A 171 -12.79 -8.02 -9.44
CA GLU A 171 -13.08 -6.86 -10.29
C GLU A 171 -13.71 -5.68 -9.52
N ASN A 172 -14.50 -5.98 -8.48
CA ASN A 172 -15.37 -5.01 -7.82
C ASN A 172 -14.92 -4.61 -6.41
N ILE A 173 -13.99 -5.34 -5.80
CA ILE A 173 -13.42 -4.99 -4.51
C ILE A 173 -12.28 -3.98 -4.67
N THR A 174 -12.25 -2.97 -3.83
CA THR A 174 -11.15 -2.01 -3.76
C THR A 174 -10.75 -1.72 -2.33
N LEU A 175 -9.51 -1.34 -2.15
CA LEU A 175 -8.92 -1.00 -0.85
C LEU A 175 -8.34 0.41 -0.92
N SER A 176 -8.52 1.17 0.16
CA SER A 176 -7.68 2.31 0.50
C SER A 176 -7.00 2.03 1.83
N TRP A 177 -5.66 2.09 1.85
CA TRP A 177 -4.89 1.94 3.07
C TRP A 177 -3.98 3.16 3.22
N ILE A 178 -4.43 4.12 4.01
CA ILE A 178 -3.70 5.37 4.21
C ILE A 178 -2.96 5.30 5.54
N VAL A 179 -1.64 5.44 5.48
CA VAL A 179 -0.83 5.65 6.68
C VAL A 179 -0.62 7.15 6.88
N ILE A 180 -0.88 7.61 8.10
CA ILE A 180 -0.78 9.00 8.52
C ILE A 180 0.34 9.08 9.55
N ASP A 181 1.27 10.01 9.34
CA ASP A 181 2.25 10.46 10.32
C ASP A 181 1.72 11.73 11.01
N PRO A 182 1.29 11.66 12.28
CA PRO A 182 0.77 12.82 13.00
C PRO A 182 1.82 13.90 13.27
N LYS A 183 3.10 13.51 13.35
CA LYS A 183 4.21 14.40 13.70
C LYS A 183 4.68 15.18 12.47
N GLU A 184 4.94 14.47 11.39
CA GLU A 184 5.34 15.07 10.11
C GLU A 184 4.15 15.71 9.39
N LYS A 185 2.92 15.41 9.83
CA LYS A 185 1.66 15.89 9.24
C LYS A 185 1.57 15.55 7.76
N ARG A 186 1.85 14.29 7.48
CA ARG A 186 1.88 13.72 6.14
C ARG A 186 1.08 12.43 6.09
N ALA A 187 0.64 12.08 4.90
CA ALA A 187 -0.03 10.82 4.65
C ALA A 187 0.50 10.11 3.40
N LEU A 188 0.21 8.82 3.31
CA LEU A 188 0.55 8.00 2.17
C LEU A 188 -0.46 6.88 2.00
N ASN A 189 -1.07 6.79 0.82
CA ASN A 189 -1.87 5.64 0.45
C ASN A 189 -0.97 4.54 -0.13
N LEU A 190 -0.95 3.40 0.56
CA LEU A 190 -0.14 2.24 0.20
C LEU A 190 -0.93 1.21 -0.62
N SER A 191 -2.24 1.37 -0.79
CA SER A 191 -3.05 0.39 -1.52
C SER A 191 -2.80 0.45 -3.03
N SER A 192 -2.84 -0.70 -3.71
CA SER A 192 -2.91 -0.79 -5.17
C SER A 192 -4.27 -0.36 -5.74
N ARG A 193 -5.20 0.06 -4.88
CA ARG A 193 -6.62 0.28 -5.11
C ARG A 193 -7.40 -0.96 -5.54
N LYS A 194 -6.95 -1.69 -6.57
CA LYS A 194 -7.54 -2.93 -7.07
C LYS A 194 -6.82 -4.15 -6.51
N ALA A 195 -7.55 -5.24 -6.36
CA ALA A 195 -6.97 -6.52 -5.96
C ALA A 195 -5.96 -6.99 -7.02
N VAL A 196 -4.83 -7.52 -6.55
CA VAL A 196 -3.80 -8.14 -7.40
C VAL A 196 -3.93 -9.65 -7.44
N SER A 197 -4.66 -10.23 -6.48
CA SER A 197 -5.01 -11.64 -6.46
C SER A 197 -6.21 -11.88 -5.54
N VAL A 198 -7.10 -12.79 -5.93
CA VAL A 198 -8.15 -13.34 -5.06
C VAL A 198 -8.04 -14.85 -5.06
N GLN A 199 -7.89 -15.44 -3.87
CA GLN A 199 -7.70 -16.88 -3.73
C GLN A 199 -8.62 -17.42 -2.66
N ARG A 200 -9.13 -18.64 -2.88
CA ARG A 200 -9.90 -19.36 -1.87
C ARG A 200 -8.98 -20.35 -1.16
N HIS A 201 -8.87 -20.23 0.15
CA HIS A 201 -8.13 -21.17 0.96
C HIS A 201 -8.81 -22.54 0.91
N TRP A 202 -8.08 -23.57 0.49
CA TRP A 202 -8.63 -24.90 0.17
C TRP A 202 -9.21 -25.63 1.40
N LEU A 203 -8.66 -25.39 2.59
CA LEU A 203 -9.07 -26.07 3.82
C LEU A 203 -10.21 -25.34 4.54
N THR A 204 -10.08 -24.02 4.73
CA THR A 204 -11.07 -23.22 5.48
C THR A 204 -12.22 -22.73 4.61
N GLY A 205 -12.02 -22.71 3.28
CA GLY A 205 -12.98 -22.15 2.34
C GLY A 205 -13.08 -20.63 2.38
N GLU A 206 -12.27 -19.95 3.20
CA GLU A 206 -12.18 -18.49 3.28
C GLU A 206 -11.55 -17.93 2.01
N VAL A 207 -11.91 -16.70 1.67
CA VAL A 207 -11.41 -15.99 0.49
C VAL A 207 -10.41 -14.93 0.95
N GLU A 208 -9.18 -15.02 0.47
CA GLU A 208 -8.14 -14.02 0.67
C GLU A 208 -8.09 -13.11 -0.54
N VAL A 209 -8.29 -11.82 -0.30
CA VAL A 209 -8.14 -10.77 -1.29
C VAL A 209 -6.84 -10.03 -0.99
N LYS A 210 -5.91 -10.09 -1.93
CA LYS A 210 -4.59 -9.47 -1.83
C LYS A 210 -4.55 -8.17 -2.62
N PHE A 211 -4.00 -7.15 -1.99
CA PHE A 211 -3.58 -5.89 -2.58
C PHE A 211 -2.08 -5.74 -2.33
N ALA A 212 -1.36 -5.10 -3.24
CA ALA A 212 0.08 -4.97 -3.08
C ALA A 212 0.63 -3.74 -3.78
N THR A 213 1.51 -3.01 -3.09
CA THR A 213 2.30 -1.93 -3.67
C THR A 213 3.77 -2.27 -3.62
N VAL A 214 4.44 -2.10 -4.76
CA VAL A 214 5.87 -2.32 -4.88
C VAL A 214 6.59 -1.00 -4.63
N MET A 215 7.58 -1.02 -3.74
CA MET A 215 8.40 0.12 -3.38
C MET A 215 9.88 -0.21 -3.57
N ALA A 216 10.70 0.79 -3.88
CA ALA A 216 12.14 0.62 -3.77
C ALA A 216 12.55 0.29 -2.32
N GLY A 217 13.37 -0.75 -2.17
CA GLY A 217 13.98 -1.11 -0.91
C GLY A 217 15.31 -0.37 -0.66
N ASP A 218 15.97 -0.73 0.43
CA ASP A 218 17.27 -0.19 0.84
C ASP A 218 18.47 -0.95 0.25
N GLY A 219 18.22 -2.09 -0.41
CA GLY A 219 19.24 -2.96 -0.98
C GLY A 219 19.91 -2.42 -2.25
N ALA A 220 21.06 -3.00 -2.57
CA ALA A 220 21.72 -2.79 -3.85
C ALA A 220 20.92 -3.42 -5.00
N ARG A 221 21.07 -2.87 -6.22
CA ARG A 221 20.47 -3.45 -7.42
C ARG A 221 20.93 -4.90 -7.61
N GLY A 222 19.98 -5.81 -7.82
CA GLY A 222 20.20 -7.26 -7.92
C GLY A 222 20.20 -8.01 -6.59
N SER A 223 20.12 -7.32 -5.45
CA SER A 223 19.97 -7.95 -4.13
C SER A 223 18.50 -8.25 -3.83
N ALA A 224 18.22 -9.14 -2.87
CA ALA A 224 16.85 -9.44 -2.45
C ALA A 224 16.09 -8.20 -1.91
N ALA A 225 16.81 -7.25 -1.34
CA ALA A 225 16.26 -6.00 -0.77
C ALA A 225 16.18 -4.84 -1.78
N GLU A 226 16.37 -5.10 -3.09
CA GLU A 226 16.25 -4.06 -4.13
C GLU A 226 14.84 -3.45 -4.18
N GLU A 227 13.83 -4.30 -4.09
CA GLU A 227 12.42 -3.94 -4.10
C GLU A 227 11.70 -4.67 -2.98
N VAL A 228 10.66 -4.02 -2.49
CA VAL A 228 9.88 -4.46 -1.35
C VAL A 228 8.41 -4.46 -1.74
N GLU A 229 7.77 -5.58 -1.46
CA GLU A 229 6.34 -5.77 -1.58
C GLU A 229 5.70 -5.34 -0.27
N CYS A 230 4.89 -4.28 -0.30
CA CYS A 230 3.95 -3.99 0.77
C CYS A 230 2.63 -4.68 0.45
N GLU A 231 2.38 -5.78 1.14
CA GLU A 231 1.21 -6.63 0.96
C GLU A 231 0.12 -6.22 1.95
N MET A 232 -1.12 -6.13 1.48
CA MET A 232 -2.31 -6.01 2.32
C MET A 232 -3.26 -7.14 1.97
N VAL A 233 -3.73 -7.85 2.99
CA VAL A 233 -4.63 -8.99 2.83
C VAL A 233 -5.91 -8.75 3.61
N VAL A 234 -7.02 -8.99 2.92
CA VAL A 234 -8.36 -9.03 3.49
C VAL A 234 -8.86 -10.47 3.40
N THR A 235 -9.11 -11.09 4.54
CA THR A 235 -9.69 -12.43 4.62
C THR A 235 -11.18 -12.32 4.84
N CYS A 236 -11.94 -12.85 3.90
CA CYS A 236 -13.39 -12.89 3.90
C CYS A 236 -13.87 -14.33 4.19
N GLY A 237 -14.67 -14.50 5.24
CA GLY A 237 -15.34 -15.76 5.53
C GLY A 237 -16.81 -15.72 5.15
N GLU A 238 -17.43 -16.88 5.01
CA GLU A 238 -18.88 -17.02 4.84
C GLU A 238 -19.52 -17.24 6.23
N LYS A 239 -20.70 -16.66 6.43
CA LYS A 239 -21.58 -16.93 7.57
C LYS A 239 -22.71 -17.86 7.13
N GLU A 240 -23.36 -18.53 8.09
CA GLU A 240 -24.61 -19.26 7.83
C GLU A 240 -25.61 -18.34 7.10
N GLY A 241 -26.06 -18.77 5.91
CA GLY A 241 -26.95 -17.98 5.04
C GLY A 241 -26.28 -17.33 3.83
N GLY A 242 -24.96 -17.48 3.65
CA GLY A 242 -24.24 -16.97 2.48
C GLY A 242 -23.76 -15.52 2.58
N GLU A 243 -23.94 -14.86 3.73
CA GLU A 243 -23.41 -13.53 3.97
C GLU A 243 -21.88 -13.57 4.11
N VAL A 244 -21.17 -12.72 3.38
CA VAL A 244 -19.72 -12.58 3.50
C VAL A 244 -19.39 -11.65 4.66
N GLN A 245 -18.38 -12.01 5.44
CA GLN A 245 -17.86 -11.23 6.57
C GLN A 245 -16.36 -11.05 6.44
N VAL A 246 -15.86 -9.85 6.74
CA VAL A 246 -14.43 -9.59 6.86
C VAL A 246 -13.95 -10.12 8.21
N ARG A 247 -12.96 -11.01 8.19
CA ARG A 247 -12.43 -11.70 9.37
C ARG A 247 -11.03 -11.25 9.75
N GLN A 248 -10.21 -10.92 8.77
CA GLN A 248 -8.86 -10.42 9.00
C GLN A 248 -8.55 -9.32 7.99
N VAL A 249 -7.86 -8.28 8.46
CA VAL A 249 -7.34 -7.20 7.63
C VAL A 249 -5.96 -6.88 8.17
N TRP A 250 -4.92 -7.10 7.38
CA TRP A 250 -3.55 -6.84 7.81
C TRP A 250 -2.68 -6.37 6.65
N MET A 251 -1.59 -5.69 7.00
CA MET A 251 -0.54 -5.25 6.09
C MET A 251 0.82 -5.77 6.59
N GLY A 252 1.68 -6.15 5.65
CA GLY A 252 3.06 -6.55 5.90
C GLY A 252 4.00 -6.05 4.81
N MET A 253 5.31 -6.23 5.04
CA MET A 253 6.34 -5.88 4.06
C MET A 253 7.34 -7.02 3.89
N MET A 254 7.62 -7.38 2.64
CA MET A 254 8.51 -8.48 2.29
C MET A 254 9.53 -8.08 1.22
N ASP A 255 10.72 -8.66 1.31
CA ASP A 255 11.74 -8.55 0.27
C ASP A 255 11.44 -9.46 -0.94
N MET A 256 12.26 -9.39 -2.00
CA MET A 256 12.08 -10.24 -3.18
C MET A 256 12.29 -11.75 -2.89
N GLU A 257 12.90 -12.12 -1.77
CA GLU A 257 13.03 -13.52 -1.36
C GLU A 257 11.76 -14.02 -0.63
N GLY A 258 10.87 -13.09 -0.24
CA GLY A 258 9.69 -13.39 0.58
C GLY A 258 9.99 -13.38 2.08
N ARG A 259 11.12 -12.82 2.50
CA ARG A 259 11.39 -12.61 3.92
C ARG A 259 10.69 -11.35 4.39
N ASN A 260 10.04 -11.44 5.54
CA ASN A 260 9.45 -10.28 6.19
C ASN A 260 10.55 -9.29 6.59
N LEU A 261 10.33 -8.01 6.30
CA LEU A 261 11.15 -6.94 6.84
C LEU A 261 10.85 -6.77 8.33
N SER A 262 11.84 -6.33 9.10
CA SER A 262 11.60 -5.91 10.48
C SER A 262 10.82 -4.59 10.53
N GLY A 263 10.20 -4.28 11.67
CA GLY A 263 9.57 -2.98 11.90
C GLY A 263 10.49 -1.81 11.58
N ASN A 264 11.77 -1.88 12.00
CA ASN A 264 12.77 -0.87 11.72
C ASN A 264 13.00 -0.65 10.21
N ASN A 265 13.24 -1.73 9.46
CA ASN A 265 13.52 -1.62 8.03
C ASN A 265 12.27 -1.19 7.24
N GLY A 266 11.08 -1.68 7.64
CA GLY A 266 9.81 -1.26 7.07
C GLY A 266 9.54 0.24 7.27
N LEU A 267 9.83 0.79 8.45
CA LEU A 267 9.67 2.22 8.72
C LEU A 267 10.60 3.10 7.87
N VAL A 268 11.85 2.67 7.65
CA VAL A 268 12.79 3.40 6.78
C VAL A 268 12.23 3.53 5.36
N ILE A 269 11.70 2.44 4.81
CA ILE A 269 11.11 2.43 3.47
C ILE A 269 9.84 3.28 3.44
N LEU A 270 8.98 3.14 4.45
CA LEU A 270 7.74 3.90 4.54
C LEU A 270 8.00 5.41 4.61
N GLN A 271 8.96 5.83 5.42
CA GLN A 271 9.37 7.23 5.53
C GLN A 271 9.96 7.73 4.20
N GLY A 272 10.82 6.95 3.55
CA GLY A 272 11.34 7.27 2.22
C GLY A 272 10.22 7.46 1.18
N ALA A 273 9.21 6.59 1.19
CA ALA A 273 8.05 6.67 0.31
C ALA A 273 7.14 7.87 0.62
N MET A 274 6.98 8.23 1.89
CA MET A 274 6.29 9.46 2.29
C MET A 274 7.06 10.69 1.80
N GLU A 275 8.36 10.77 2.08
CA GLU A 275 9.22 11.92 1.78
C GLU A 275 9.41 12.15 0.28
N ALA A 276 9.78 11.11 -0.46
CA ALA A 276 10.28 11.21 -1.83
C ALA A 276 9.44 10.43 -2.86
N GLY A 277 8.39 9.72 -2.44
CA GLY A 277 7.54 8.97 -3.36
C GLY A 277 6.74 9.89 -4.29
N GLU A 278 6.82 9.64 -5.59
CA GLU A 278 6.02 10.39 -6.56
C GLU A 278 4.55 9.99 -6.45
N ARG A 279 3.63 10.93 -6.72
CA ARG A 279 2.19 10.65 -6.83
C ARG A 279 1.80 10.81 -8.29
N LYS A 280 1.39 9.71 -8.92
CA LYS A 280 1.16 9.69 -10.38
C LYS A 280 -0.27 9.31 -10.67
N LYS A 281 -0.94 10.14 -11.47
CA LYS A 281 -2.31 9.86 -11.93
C LYS A 281 -2.32 8.58 -12.75
N GLU A 282 -3.12 7.63 -12.31
CA GLU A 282 -3.32 6.36 -12.98
C GLU A 282 -3.94 6.55 -14.37
N LYS A 283 -3.39 5.86 -15.36
CA LYS A 283 -3.85 5.95 -16.76
C LYS A 283 -4.90 4.91 -17.13
N SER A 284 -4.77 3.68 -16.64
CA SER A 284 -5.53 2.51 -17.12
C SER A 284 -6.43 1.85 -16.07
N GLY A 285 -6.42 2.30 -14.81
CA GLY A 285 -7.11 1.62 -13.70
C GLY A 285 -6.47 0.27 -13.30
N LYS A 286 -5.37 -0.11 -13.97
CA LYS A 286 -4.65 -1.37 -13.82
C LYS A 286 -3.17 -1.17 -13.54
N GLU A 287 -2.70 0.07 -13.38
CA GLU A 287 -1.26 0.38 -13.27
C GLU A 287 -0.66 -0.26 -12.01
N GLY A 288 -1.44 -0.36 -10.92
CA GLY A 288 -1.03 -1.09 -9.71
C GLY A 288 -0.86 -2.59 -9.95
N ILE A 289 -1.77 -3.21 -10.73
CA ILE A 289 -1.71 -4.64 -11.09
C ILE A 289 -0.52 -4.90 -12.01
N GLU A 290 -0.35 -4.09 -13.05
CA GLU A 290 0.77 -4.20 -14.01
C GLU A 290 2.13 -4.15 -13.28
N ARG A 291 2.31 -3.22 -12.34
CA ARG A 291 3.56 -3.15 -11.54
C ARG A 291 3.77 -4.36 -10.64
N TYR A 292 2.69 -4.91 -10.08
CA TYR A 292 2.79 -6.12 -9.27
C TYR A 292 3.19 -7.33 -10.13
N GLU A 293 2.62 -7.46 -11.34
CA GLU A 293 3.01 -8.49 -12.30
C GLU A 293 4.50 -8.37 -12.70
N GLU A 294 4.98 -7.15 -12.99
CA GLU A 294 6.40 -6.88 -13.26
C GLU A 294 7.29 -7.31 -12.09
N PHE A 295 6.89 -7.02 -10.86
CA PHE A 295 7.60 -7.44 -9.66
C PHE A 295 7.63 -8.97 -9.49
N VAL A 296 6.51 -9.65 -9.74
CA VAL A 296 6.44 -11.12 -9.68
C VAL A 296 7.37 -11.76 -10.71
N ASP A 297 7.38 -11.23 -11.94
CA ASP A 297 8.29 -11.67 -13.00
C ASP A 297 9.76 -11.43 -12.63
N LYS A 298 10.07 -10.26 -12.06
CA LYS A 298 11.41 -9.93 -11.59
C LYS A 298 11.86 -10.84 -10.45
N LYS A 299 10.98 -11.15 -9.49
CA LYS A 299 11.21 -12.10 -8.40
C LYS A 299 11.52 -13.50 -8.93
N LYS A 300 10.77 -13.96 -9.93
CA LYS A 300 11.04 -15.23 -10.63
C LYS A 300 12.40 -15.22 -11.34
N GLN A 301 12.72 -14.18 -12.11
CA GLN A 301 14.00 -14.03 -12.79
C GLN A 301 15.18 -13.94 -11.82
N TRP A 302 15.00 -13.27 -10.67
CA TRP A 302 16.00 -13.20 -9.61
C TRP A 302 16.26 -14.59 -9.01
N LYS A 303 15.21 -15.33 -8.67
CA LYS A 303 15.31 -16.69 -8.15
C LYS A 303 16.04 -17.62 -9.13
N ASP A 304 15.65 -17.61 -10.41
CA ASP A 304 16.30 -18.40 -11.46
C ASP A 304 17.81 -18.07 -11.59
N ARG A 305 18.17 -16.79 -11.51
CA ARG A 305 19.58 -16.35 -11.53
C ARG A 305 20.34 -16.83 -10.29
N ASN A 306 19.73 -16.76 -9.12
CA ASN A 306 20.36 -17.21 -7.89
C ASN A 306 20.57 -18.73 -7.88
N GLU A 307 19.55 -19.51 -8.27
CA GLU A 307 19.67 -20.98 -8.39
C GLU A 307 20.77 -21.39 -9.38
N ARG A 308 20.91 -20.69 -10.51
CA ARG A 308 22.01 -20.94 -11.45
C ARG A 308 23.38 -20.67 -10.82
N ARG A 309 23.49 -19.59 -10.06
CA ARG A 309 24.74 -19.24 -9.36
C ARG A 309 25.10 -20.27 -8.29
N GLU A 310 24.13 -20.72 -7.51
CA GLU A 310 24.31 -21.78 -6.50
C GLU A 310 24.76 -23.08 -7.15
N LYS A 311 24.12 -23.52 -8.23
CA LYS A 311 24.54 -24.72 -8.99
C LYS A 311 25.98 -24.62 -9.50
N VAL A 312 26.42 -23.44 -9.94
CA VAL A 312 27.81 -23.20 -10.37
C VAL A 312 28.78 -23.30 -9.19
N LEU A 313 28.43 -22.73 -8.02
CA LEU A 313 29.24 -22.81 -6.81
C LEU A 313 29.33 -24.24 -6.27
N ASP A 314 28.22 -24.98 -6.27
CA ASP A 314 28.18 -26.39 -5.87
C ASP A 314 29.07 -27.23 -6.78
N MET A 315 28.98 -27.03 -8.10
CA MET A 315 29.85 -27.73 -9.06
C MET A 315 31.33 -27.39 -8.83
N ALA A 316 31.67 -26.12 -8.58
CA ALA A 316 33.04 -25.72 -8.27
C ALA A 316 33.55 -26.34 -6.95
N CYS A 317 32.69 -26.44 -5.93
CA CYS A 317 32.97 -27.09 -4.65
C CYS A 317 33.21 -28.61 -4.81
N VAL A 318 32.39 -29.28 -5.63
CA VAL A 318 32.56 -30.70 -5.94
C VAL A 318 33.89 -30.93 -6.69
N VAL A 319 34.19 -30.11 -7.70
CA VAL A 319 35.43 -30.22 -8.48
C VAL A 319 36.66 -29.96 -7.60
N SER A 320 36.62 -28.95 -6.71
CA SER A 320 37.72 -28.68 -5.78
C SER A 320 37.93 -29.82 -4.78
N GLY A 321 36.85 -30.41 -4.25
CA GLY A 321 36.90 -31.59 -3.38
C GLY A 321 37.54 -32.80 -4.07
N ILE A 322 37.15 -33.10 -5.32
CA ILE A 322 37.76 -34.17 -6.12
C ILE A 322 39.25 -33.89 -6.36
N SER A 323 39.62 -32.65 -6.70
CA SER A 323 41.01 -32.26 -6.95
C SER A 323 41.90 -32.44 -5.71
N VAL A 324 41.41 -32.03 -4.53
CA VAL A 324 42.12 -32.23 -3.25
C VAL A 324 42.28 -33.72 -2.94
N PHE A 325 41.22 -34.51 -3.13
CA PHE A 325 41.26 -35.96 -2.90
C PHE A 325 42.28 -36.64 -3.81
N VAL A 326 42.24 -36.37 -5.13
CA VAL A 326 43.21 -36.92 -6.09
C VAL A 326 44.64 -36.52 -5.73
N SER A 327 44.88 -35.25 -5.40
CA SER A 327 46.20 -34.75 -5.01
C SER A 327 46.73 -35.43 -3.76
N PHE A 328 45.88 -35.64 -2.75
CA PHE A 328 46.22 -36.36 -1.52
C PHE A 328 46.65 -37.81 -1.82
N TRP A 329 45.89 -38.54 -2.65
CA TRP A 329 46.24 -39.91 -3.02
C TRP A 329 47.52 -39.99 -3.86
N SER A 330 47.75 -39.02 -4.76
CA SER A 330 49.02 -38.96 -5.51
C SER A 330 50.23 -38.77 -4.58
N LEU A 331 50.12 -37.95 -3.53
CA LEU A 331 51.19 -37.78 -2.54
C LEU A 331 51.42 -39.05 -1.71
N VAL A 332 50.35 -39.72 -1.27
CA VAL A 332 50.45 -41.00 -0.53
C VAL A 332 51.13 -42.07 -1.38
N LEU A 333 50.76 -42.19 -2.65
CA LEU A 333 51.37 -43.13 -3.58
C LEU A 333 52.83 -42.81 -3.92
N TYR A 334 53.25 -41.55 -3.85
CA TYR A 334 54.63 -41.14 -4.09
C TYR A 334 55.55 -41.37 -2.87
N MET A 335 54.99 -41.44 -1.66
CA MET A 335 55.73 -41.66 -0.42
C MET A 335 55.87 -43.14 -0.02
N TRP A 336 55.27 -44.06 -0.77
CA TRP A 336 55.34 -45.52 -0.59
C TRP A 336 56.21 -46.16 -1.67
#